data_AF-A0A971BSV0-F1
#
_entry.id   AF-A0A971BSV0-F1
#
_cell.length_a   1.000
_cell.length_b   1.000
_cell.length_c   1.000
_cell.angle_alpha   90.00
_cell.angle_beta   90.00
_cell.angle_gamma   90.00
#
_symmetry.space_group_name_H-M   'P 1'
#
loop_
_entity.id
_entity.type
_entity.pdbx_description
1 polymer ?
#
loop_
_entity_poly.entity_id
_entity_poly.type
_entity_poly.pdbx_seq_one_letter_code
_entity_poly.pdbx_strand_id
1 'polypeptide(L)'
;MPDPSDRVPDYEHTEDGHLVESRAEDFAHARSLPVDPDWFKTAVFYEVLARAFNDSNNDGTGDLRGLTEKLDYIAWLGADCIWLPPFYDSPLRDGGYDIRDFRAVLPEFGTVEDFVIFLDEAHKRGIRVITDLVMNHTSDTHAWFQESRSDPDGPYGDFYVWTDDPDTYSGARIVFVDTEDSNWTYDPVRGQYYWHRFFSHQPDLNYDNPAVQEAMIDVLRFWSDLGIDGFRLDAVPYLFEREGTNCENLPETHDFLKKCRAVMDEEYPGCVLLAEANQWPEDVVEYFGDPEVGGDECHMAFHFPLMPRIFMAVRRESRFPISEILDSTPDIPSSAQWGIFLRNHDELTLEMVTDAERDFMYAEYAKDPRMKANIGIRRRLAPLLENDRNQLELFNAMLLSLPGSPVLYYGDEIGMGDNIWLGDRDAVRTP
;
A
#
# COMPACT_ATOMS: atom_id res chain seq x y z
N MET A 1 28.80 -10.98 14.30
CA MET A 1 28.57 -9.52 14.36
C MET A 1 27.13 -9.35 13.94
N PRO A 2 26.26 -8.67 14.72
CA PRO A 2 24.93 -8.32 14.24
C PRO A 2 25.07 -7.55 12.92
N ASP A 3 24.10 -7.74 12.01
CA ASP A 3 24.03 -6.98 10.76
C ASP A 3 23.92 -5.48 11.12
N PRO A 4 24.65 -4.56 10.45
CA PRO A 4 24.41 -3.13 10.59
C PRO A 4 22.92 -2.73 10.49
N SER A 5 22.10 -3.48 9.76
CA SER A 5 20.64 -3.28 9.66
C SER A 5 19.87 -3.58 10.95
N ASP A 6 20.43 -4.37 11.86
CA ASP A 6 19.83 -4.75 13.15
C ASP A 6 20.17 -3.75 14.29
N ARG A 7 20.96 -2.71 14.02
CA ARG A 7 21.27 -1.69 15.03
C ARG A 7 20.09 -0.74 15.19
N VAL A 8 19.42 -0.84 16.33
CA VAL A 8 18.47 0.17 16.80
C VAL A 8 19.22 1.50 16.96
N PRO A 9 18.82 2.58 16.27
CA PRO A 9 19.36 3.92 16.49
C PRO A 9 19.21 4.34 17.97
N ASP A 10 20.17 5.10 18.50
CA ASP A 10 19.96 5.80 19.76
C ASP A 10 18.97 6.96 19.50
N TYR A 11 17.72 6.80 19.93
CA TYR A 11 16.69 7.84 19.74
C TYR A 11 16.76 8.88 20.85
N GLU A 12 16.66 10.16 20.47
CA GLU A 12 16.53 11.25 21.42
C GLU A 12 15.13 11.26 22.02
N HIS A 13 15.02 11.64 23.29
CA HIS A 13 13.77 11.69 24.03
C HIS A 13 13.54 13.09 24.60
N THR A 14 12.28 13.49 24.61
CA THR A 14 11.77 14.67 25.32
C THR A 14 11.84 14.50 26.83
N GLU A 15 11.67 15.58 27.60
CA GLU A 15 11.71 15.51 29.08
C GLU A 15 10.60 14.62 29.67
N ASP A 16 9.49 14.46 28.94
CA ASP A 16 8.33 13.63 29.28
C ASP A 16 8.40 12.20 28.72
N GLY A 17 9.53 11.83 28.09
CA GLY A 17 9.81 10.44 27.69
C GLY A 17 9.27 10.04 26.31
N HIS A 18 8.73 10.97 25.52
CA HIS A 18 8.38 10.72 24.12
C HIS A 18 9.61 10.87 23.21
N LEU A 19 9.67 10.11 22.13
CA LEU A 19 10.70 10.20 21.11
C LEU A 19 10.69 11.57 20.43
N VAL A 20 11.88 12.08 20.12
CA VAL A 20 12.05 13.27 19.29
C VAL A 20 11.96 12.84 17.83
N GLU A 21 10.91 13.28 17.15
CA GLU A 21 10.67 12.98 15.75
C GLU A 21 10.83 14.24 14.90
N SER A 22 11.27 14.06 13.65
CA SER A 22 11.36 15.14 12.65
C SER A 22 10.00 15.81 12.45
N ARG A 23 10.02 17.11 12.17
CA ARG A 23 8.82 17.90 11.87
C ARG A 23 8.89 18.45 10.46
N ALA A 24 7.74 18.65 9.82
CA ALA A 24 7.71 19.19 8.46
C ALA A 24 8.34 20.60 8.38
N GLU A 25 8.28 21.38 9.46
CA GLU A 25 8.92 22.69 9.60
C GLU A 25 10.46 22.66 9.53
N ASP A 26 11.08 21.50 9.67
CA ASP A 26 12.52 21.30 9.51
C ASP A 26 12.95 21.26 8.02
N PHE A 27 12.00 21.10 7.10
CA PHE A 27 12.23 20.92 5.67
C PHE A 27 11.58 22.02 4.82
N ALA A 28 11.99 22.08 3.55
CA ALA A 28 11.22 22.84 2.56
C ALA A 28 9.96 22.06 2.17
N HIS A 29 8.95 22.76 1.65
CA HIS A 29 7.76 22.12 1.08
C HIS A 29 7.71 22.38 -0.43
N ALA A 30 7.06 21.48 -1.16
CA ALA A 30 6.81 21.64 -2.58
C ALA A 30 5.81 22.77 -2.84
N ARG A 31 5.79 23.28 -4.07
CA ARG A 31 4.70 24.16 -4.50
C ARG A 31 3.39 23.38 -4.57
N SER A 32 2.29 23.94 -4.07
CA SER A 32 0.98 23.32 -4.27
C SER A 32 0.45 23.55 -5.68
N LEU A 33 -0.22 22.54 -6.25
CA LEU A 33 -1.04 22.70 -7.44
C LEU A 33 -2.36 23.42 -7.09
N PRO A 34 -3.09 23.98 -8.07
CA PRO A 34 -4.43 24.49 -7.83
C PRO A 34 -5.33 23.40 -7.26
N VAL A 35 -6.07 23.74 -6.20
CA VAL A 35 -7.03 22.83 -5.57
C VAL A 35 -8.10 22.44 -6.58
N ASP A 36 -8.24 21.14 -6.79
CA ASP A 36 -9.23 20.51 -7.65
C ASP A 36 -9.71 19.22 -6.97
N PRO A 37 -10.82 19.24 -6.21
CA PRO A 37 -11.24 18.10 -5.41
C PRO A 37 -11.55 16.82 -6.20
N ASP A 38 -11.76 16.92 -7.52
CA ASP A 38 -12.16 15.80 -8.37
C ASP A 38 -11.03 15.34 -9.31
N TRP A 39 -9.79 15.86 -9.16
CA TRP A 39 -8.69 15.61 -10.09
C TRP A 39 -8.44 14.11 -10.34
N PHE A 40 -8.55 13.30 -9.27
CA PHE A 40 -8.28 11.87 -9.28
C PHE A 40 -9.29 11.09 -10.12
N LYS A 41 -10.50 11.61 -10.36
CA LYS A 41 -11.54 10.98 -11.20
C LYS A 41 -11.16 10.96 -12.68
N THR A 42 -10.28 11.86 -13.09
CA THR A 42 -9.83 12.00 -14.49
C THR A 42 -8.39 11.59 -14.72
N ALA A 43 -7.67 11.24 -13.65
CA ALA A 43 -6.25 10.93 -13.69
C ALA A 43 -5.95 9.53 -14.23
N VAL A 44 -4.86 9.41 -14.98
CA VAL A 44 -4.14 8.15 -15.19
C VAL A 44 -3.00 8.05 -14.18
N PHE A 45 -3.05 7.04 -13.32
CA PHE A 45 -2.01 6.77 -12.32
C PHE A 45 -0.92 5.88 -12.91
N TYR A 46 0.31 6.08 -12.44
CA TYR A 46 1.48 5.30 -12.81
C TYR A 46 2.22 4.86 -11.55
N GLU A 47 2.12 3.57 -11.23
CA GLU A 47 2.80 2.94 -10.12
C GLU A 47 4.26 2.65 -10.49
N VAL A 48 5.19 3.25 -9.75
CA VAL A 48 6.63 3.15 -10.04
C VAL A 48 7.46 3.07 -8.77
N LEU A 49 8.34 2.06 -8.70
CA LEU A 49 9.24 1.88 -7.57
C LEU A 49 10.50 2.73 -7.75
N ALA A 50 10.84 3.57 -6.75
CA ALA A 50 12.08 4.37 -6.76
C ALA A 50 13.31 3.49 -7.05
N ARG A 51 13.45 2.38 -6.31
CA ARG A 51 14.57 1.41 -6.43
C ARG A 51 14.76 0.79 -7.81
N ALA A 52 13.72 0.78 -8.64
CA ALA A 52 13.72 0.04 -9.90
C ALA A 52 13.72 0.96 -11.13
N PHE A 53 13.49 2.26 -10.99
CA PHE A 53 13.20 3.09 -12.16
C PHE A 53 14.44 3.72 -12.81
N ASN A 54 15.31 4.36 -12.02
CA ASN A 54 16.54 4.96 -12.53
C ASN A 54 17.54 5.23 -11.39
N ASP A 55 18.76 4.75 -11.57
CA ASP A 55 19.91 5.00 -10.67
C ASP A 55 20.67 6.22 -11.18
N SER A 56 20.72 7.30 -10.38
CA SER A 56 21.40 8.55 -10.73
C SER A 56 22.85 8.61 -10.24
N ASN A 57 23.20 7.79 -9.24
CA ASN A 57 24.46 7.88 -8.51
C ASN A 57 25.43 6.71 -8.86
N ASN A 58 24.97 5.71 -9.61
CA ASN A 58 25.65 4.49 -10.05
C ASN A 58 26.02 3.51 -8.91
N ASP A 59 25.24 3.43 -7.85
CA ASP A 59 25.43 2.44 -6.76
C ASP A 59 24.70 1.11 -7.02
N GLY A 60 23.87 1.03 -8.07
CA GLY A 60 23.12 -0.16 -8.47
C GLY A 60 21.67 -0.18 -7.98
N THR A 61 21.19 0.85 -7.29
CA THR A 61 19.79 1.02 -6.88
C THR A 61 19.18 2.30 -7.46
N GLY A 62 17.90 2.26 -7.80
CA GLY A 62 17.20 3.47 -8.22
C GLY A 62 16.95 4.42 -7.05
N ASP A 63 16.93 5.72 -7.32
CA ASP A 63 16.84 6.76 -6.30
C ASP A 63 15.89 7.91 -6.71
N LEU A 64 15.50 8.76 -5.76
CA LEU A 64 14.52 9.85 -5.99
C LEU A 64 15.01 10.89 -7.00
N ARG A 65 16.33 11.14 -7.06
CA ARG A 65 16.91 12.04 -8.08
C ARG A 65 16.83 11.40 -9.45
N GLY A 66 17.08 10.10 -9.55
CA GLY A 66 16.92 9.32 -10.75
C GLY A 66 15.47 9.31 -11.23
N LEU A 67 14.49 9.17 -10.34
CA LEU A 67 13.08 9.31 -10.67
C LEU A 67 12.75 10.72 -11.19
N THR A 68 13.31 11.75 -10.56
CA THR A 68 13.19 13.16 -10.99
C THR A 68 13.71 13.36 -12.43
N GLU A 69 14.84 12.76 -12.78
CA GLU A 69 15.41 12.82 -14.15
C GLU A 69 14.51 12.18 -15.22
N LYS A 70 13.59 11.30 -14.82
CA LYS A 70 12.66 10.59 -15.72
C LYS A 70 11.25 11.18 -15.77
N LEU A 71 10.98 12.27 -15.06
CA LEU A 71 9.67 12.91 -15.09
C LEU A 71 9.24 13.35 -16.51
N ASP A 72 10.19 13.70 -17.38
CA ASP A 72 9.87 14.03 -18.78
C ASP A 72 9.35 12.81 -19.56
N TYR A 73 9.81 11.60 -19.24
CA TYR A 73 9.27 10.36 -19.81
C TYR A 73 7.85 10.09 -19.31
N ILE A 74 7.62 10.21 -18.00
CA ILE A 74 6.31 10.00 -17.39
C ILE A 74 5.29 11.01 -17.94
N ALA A 75 5.68 12.28 -18.08
CA ALA A 75 4.87 13.31 -18.71
C ALA A 75 4.57 13.02 -20.19
N TRP A 76 5.57 12.53 -20.94
CA TRP A 76 5.39 12.14 -22.35
C TRP A 76 4.45 10.94 -22.50
N LEU A 77 4.52 9.98 -21.58
CA LEU A 77 3.63 8.82 -21.54
C LEU A 77 2.17 9.24 -21.32
N GLY A 78 1.98 10.35 -20.60
CA GLY A 78 0.67 10.93 -20.33
C GLY A 78 0.05 10.50 -18.99
N ALA A 79 0.87 10.12 -18.01
CA ALA A 79 0.39 9.89 -16.65
C ALA A 79 0.18 11.23 -15.93
N ASP A 80 -0.93 11.33 -15.19
CA ASP A 80 -1.31 12.53 -14.42
C ASP A 80 -0.88 12.44 -12.96
N CYS A 81 -0.69 11.21 -12.44
CA CYS A 81 -0.27 10.96 -11.08
C CYS A 81 0.73 9.83 -11.01
N ILE A 82 1.80 10.03 -10.25
CA ILE A 82 2.72 8.98 -9.83
C ILE A 82 2.20 8.39 -8.53
N TRP A 83 2.09 7.06 -8.47
CA TRP A 83 1.98 6.33 -7.21
C TRP A 83 3.34 5.73 -6.90
N LEU A 84 3.95 6.19 -5.81
CA LEU A 84 5.23 5.73 -5.30
C LEU A 84 4.99 4.71 -4.17
N PRO A 85 5.35 3.43 -4.33
CA PRO A 85 5.36 2.47 -3.22
C PRO A 85 6.32 2.91 -2.10
N PRO A 86 6.31 2.25 -0.92
CA PRO A 86 7.04 2.71 0.26
C PRO A 86 8.50 3.06 -0.03
N PHE A 87 8.89 4.30 0.30
CA PHE A 87 10.25 4.82 0.15
C PHE A 87 10.87 5.21 1.51
N TYR A 88 10.19 4.88 2.59
CA TYR A 88 10.57 5.19 3.97
C TYR A 88 11.80 4.42 4.42
N ASP A 89 12.42 4.87 5.51
CA ASP A 89 13.47 4.07 6.15
C ASP A 89 12.91 2.72 6.61
N SER A 90 13.58 1.63 6.23
CA SER A 90 13.10 0.25 6.41
C SER A 90 14.27 -0.73 6.30
N PRO A 91 14.24 -1.89 7.01
CA PRO A 91 15.19 -2.97 6.76
C PRO A 91 14.85 -3.78 5.49
N LEU A 92 13.79 -3.44 4.76
CA LEU A 92 13.37 -4.02 3.49
C LEU A 92 13.09 -5.53 3.54
N ARG A 93 12.61 -6.04 4.68
CA ARG A 93 12.29 -7.46 4.84
C ARG A 93 10.96 -7.81 4.17
N ASP A 94 10.11 -6.82 3.90
CA ASP A 94 8.92 -6.92 3.05
C ASP A 94 8.90 -5.83 1.95
N GLY A 95 10.06 -5.59 1.32
CA GLY A 95 10.15 -4.67 0.18
C GLY A 95 9.88 -3.19 0.52
N GLY A 96 9.91 -2.81 1.79
CA GLY A 96 9.67 -1.44 2.28
C GLY A 96 8.38 -1.26 3.06
N TYR A 97 7.49 -2.27 3.08
CA TYR A 97 6.25 -2.24 3.86
C TYR A 97 6.49 -2.41 5.38
N ASP A 98 7.64 -2.94 5.77
CA ASP A 98 8.14 -2.97 7.14
C ASP A 98 8.86 -1.64 7.49
N ILE A 99 8.10 -0.58 7.79
CA ILE A 99 8.62 0.77 8.02
C ILE A 99 9.33 0.89 9.38
N ARG A 100 10.59 1.36 9.38
CA ARG A 100 11.37 1.66 10.60
C ARG A 100 11.24 3.11 11.05
N ASP A 101 11.04 4.06 10.13
CA ASP A 101 10.77 5.46 10.44
C ASP A 101 9.89 6.08 9.35
N PHE A 102 8.67 6.46 9.71
CA PHE A 102 7.68 7.06 8.81
C PHE A 102 8.07 8.45 8.28
N ARG A 103 8.99 9.17 8.93
CA ARG A 103 9.38 10.55 8.59
C ARG A 103 10.79 10.64 8.02
N ALA A 104 11.39 9.50 7.71
CA ALA A 104 12.67 9.41 7.02
C ALA A 104 12.53 8.69 5.68
N VAL A 105 13.39 9.06 4.72
CA VAL A 105 13.55 8.36 3.44
C VAL A 105 14.62 7.29 3.61
N LEU A 106 14.45 6.12 2.98
CA LEU A 106 15.48 5.09 2.95
C LEU A 106 16.79 5.71 2.42
N PRO A 107 17.94 5.57 3.13
CA PRO A 107 19.18 6.23 2.72
C PRO A 107 19.65 5.92 1.29
N GLU A 108 19.31 4.74 0.77
CA GLU A 108 19.58 4.33 -0.62
C GLU A 108 18.77 5.12 -1.65
N PHE A 109 17.59 5.63 -1.29
CA PHE A 109 16.72 6.42 -2.19
C PHE A 109 17.01 7.92 -2.15
N GLY A 110 17.71 8.41 -1.12
CA GLY A 110 18.06 9.82 -0.96
C GLY A 110 17.62 10.38 0.40
N THR A 111 17.17 11.64 0.40
CA THR A 111 16.70 12.35 1.61
C THR A 111 15.30 12.91 1.44
N VAL A 112 14.72 13.44 2.53
CA VAL A 112 13.45 14.17 2.49
C VAL A 112 13.54 15.39 1.55
N GLU A 113 14.69 16.08 1.49
CA GLU A 113 14.90 17.18 0.55
C GLU A 113 14.89 16.72 -0.90
N ASP A 114 15.46 15.54 -1.20
CA ASP A 114 15.38 14.96 -2.55
C ASP A 114 13.93 14.62 -2.92
N PHE A 115 13.12 14.15 -1.97
CA PHE A 115 11.69 13.94 -2.16
C PHE A 115 10.93 15.24 -2.46
N VAL A 116 11.21 16.32 -1.71
CA VAL A 116 10.58 17.63 -1.94
C VAL A 116 10.96 18.20 -3.32
N ILE A 117 12.22 18.00 -3.76
CA ILE A 117 12.66 18.38 -5.11
C ILE A 117 11.89 17.58 -6.17
N PHE A 118 11.74 16.27 -5.97
CA PHE A 118 10.96 15.41 -6.84
C PHE A 118 9.50 15.88 -6.95
N LEU A 119 8.83 16.18 -5.83
CA LEU A 119 7.48 16.73 -5.80
C LEU A 119 7.38 18.05 -6.57
N ASP A 120 8.26 19.01 -6.31
CA ASP A 120 8.23 20.32 -6.99
C ASP A 120 8.44 20.19 -8.51
N GLU A 121 9.32 19.28 -8.94
CA GLU A 121 9.54 18.99 -10.36
C GLU A 121 8.38 18.24 -11.01
N ALA A 122 7.71 17.33 -10.31
CA ALA A 122 6.48 16.69 -10.77
C ALA A 122 5.36 17.72 -10.95
N HIS A 123 5.16 18.59 -9.95
CA HIS A 123 4.12 19.63 -9.98
C HIS A 123 4.38 20.68 -11.06
N LYS A 124 5.64 21.00 -11.40
CA LYS A 124 5.96 21.86 -12.56
C LYS A 124 5.46 21.30 -13.89
N ARG A 125 5.30 19.97 -13.99
CA ARG A 125 4.79 19.25 -15.15
C ARG A 125 3.29 18.97 -15.06
N GLY A 126 2.64 19.38 -13.96
CA GLY A 126 1.23 19.07 -13.71
C GLY A 126 0.99 17.62 -13.29
N ILE A 127 2.05 16.90 -12.91
CA ILE A 127 1.97 15.53 -12.41
C ILE A 127 1.82 15.60 -10.89
N ARG A 128 0.83 14.90 -10.35
CA ARG A 128 0.65 14.70 -8.90
C ARG A 128 1.41 13.51 -8.40
N VAL A 129 1.61 13.43 -7.09
CA VAL A 129 2.28 12.30 -6.44
C VAL A 129 1.47 11.83 -5.24
N ILE A 130 1.16 10.54 -5.21
CA ILE A 130 0.70 9.83 -4.02
C ILE A 130 1.74 8.81 -3.59
N THR A 131 1.75 8.46 -2.31
CA THR A 131 2.60 7.38 -1.78
C THR A 131 1.77 6.33 -1.06
N ASP A 132 2.30 5.13 -0.95
CA ASP A 132 1.84 4.18 0.06
C ASP A 132 2.08 4.69 1.46
N LEU A 133 1.08 4.57 2.32
CA LEU A 133 1.20 4.73 3.77
C LEU A 133 0.70 3.46 4.45
N VAL A 134 1.62 2.74 5.09
CA VAL A 134 1.31 1.52 5.84
C VAL A 134 0.68 1.91 7.16
N MET A 135 -0.64 1.71 7.26
CA MET A 135 -1.41 2.12 8.42
C MET A 135 -1.33 1.07 9.53
N ASN A 136 -1.34 -0.22 9.17
CA ASN A 136 -1.62 -1.29 10.11
C ASN A 136 -0.47 -1.61 11.08
N HIS A 137 0.77 -1.54 10.61
CA HIS A 137 1.93 -2.10 11.30
C HIS A 137 3.19 -1.28 11.05
N THR A 138 4.23 -1.53 11.85
CA THR A 138 5.58 -1.01 11.64
C THR A 138 6.57 -2.16 11.54
N SER A 139 7.84 -1.89 11.23
CA SER A 139 8.92 -2.85 11.45
C SER A 139 9.10 -3.14 12.96
N ASP A 140 9.51 -4.35 13.31
CA ASP A 140 10.02 -4.70 14.64
C ASP A 140 11.27 -3.88 15.03
N THR A 141 11.94 -3.23 14.08
CA THR A 141 13.06 -2.31 14.33
C THR A 141 12.63 -0.85 14.54
N HIS A 142 11.33 -0.54 14.41
CA HIS A 142 10.79 0.80 14.66
C HIS A 142 10.99 1.20 16.13
N ALA A 143 11.28 2.49 16.36
CA ALA A 143 11.52 3.05 17.70
C ALA A 143 10.38 2.71 18.68
N TRP A 144 9.13 2.95 18.25
CA TRP A 144 7.94 2.63 19.04
C TRP A 144 7.93 1.17 19.51
N PHE A 145 8.27 0.18 18.67
CA PHE A 145 8.28 -1.23 19.08
C PHE A 145 9.40 -1.54 20.06
N GLN A 146 10.58 -0.94 19.85
CA GLN A 146 11.73 -1.13 20.73
C GLN A 146 11.47 -0.54 22.13
N GLU A 147 10.84 0.64 22.20
CA GLU A 147 10.37 1.22 23.46
C GLU A 147 9.26 0.37 24.08
N SER A 148 8.24 -0.02 23.30
CA SER A 148 7.11 -0.85 23.76
C SER A 148 7.57 -2.18 24.37
N ARG A 149 8.48 -2.90 23.72
CA ARG A 149 8.96 -4.19 24.22
C ARG A 149 9.87 -4.07 25.45
N SER A 150 10.50 -2.92 25.66
CA SER A 150 11.51 -2.73 26.70
C SER A 150 10.97 -2.06 27.96
N ASP A 151 9.99 -1.16 27.81
CA ASP A 151 9.30 -0.47 28.90
C ASP A 151 7.77 -0.56 28.74
N PRO A 152 7.14 -1.65 29.24
CA PRO A 152 5.69 -1.85 29.15
C PRO A 152 4.85 -0.78 29.88
N ASP A 153 5.43 -0.07 30.86
CA ASP A 153 4.76 0.99 31.61
C ASP A 153 5.03 2.39 31.01
N GLY A 154 5.88 2.47 29.98
CA GLY A 154 6.25 3.69 29.29
C GLY A 154 5.20 4.21 28.29
N PRO A 155 5.43 5.36 27.65
CA PRO A 155 4.47 5.97 26.73
C PRO A 155 4.14 5.10 25.51
N TYR A 156 5.06 4.21 25.11
CA TYR A 156 4.90 3.29 23.98
C TYR A 156 4.45 1.89 24.41
N GLY A 157 4.24 1.64 25.71
CA GLY A 157 3.88 0.31 26.25
C GLY A 157 2.67 -0.31 25.55
N ASP A 158 1.66 0.50 25.23
CA ASP A 158 0.41 0.09 24.57
C ASP A 158 0.32 0.56 23.10
N PHE A 159 1.45 0.84 22.44
CA PHE A 159 1.45 1.18 20.99
C PHE A 159 1.23 -0.04 20.09
N TYR A 160 1.42 -1.25 20.61
CA TYR A 160 1.24 -2.51 19.90
C TYR A 160 0.30 -3.42 20.69
N VAL A 161 -0.24 -4.44 20.01
CA VAL A 161 -1.19 -5.37 20.60
C VAL A 161 -0.44 -6.52 21.27
N TRP A 162 -0.48 -6.57 22.61
CA TRP A 162 0.21 -7.56 23.43
C TRP A 162 -0.76 -8.49 24.16
N THR A 163 -0.38 -9.76 24.33
CA THR A 163 -1.16 -10.75 25.09
C THR A 163 -0.28 -11.77 25.80
N ASP A 164 -0.78 -12.33 26.89
CA ASP A 164 -0.24 -13.55 27.52
C ASP A 164 -0.87 -14.83 26.94
N ASP A 165 -2.00 -14.70 26.23
CA ASP A 165 -2.80 -15.79 25.68
C ASP A 165 -2.83 -15.74 24.14
N PRO A 166 -2.02 -16.57 23.44
CA PRO A 166 -1.96 -16.57 21.98
C PRO A 166 -3.17 -17.25 21.32
N ASP A 167 -4.16 -17.73 22.07
CA ASP A 167 -5.41 -18.27 21.52
C ASP A 167 -6.47 -17.18 21.25
N THR A 168 -6.17 -15.93 21.62
CA THR A 168 -7.01 -14.76 21.31
C THR A 168 -7.09 -14.47 19.81
N TYR A 169 -8.22 -13.90 19.38
CA TYR A 169 -8.53 -13.61 17.97
C TYR A 169 -8.45 -14.80 17.00
N SER A 170 -8.67 -16.02 17.50
CA SER A 170 -8.61 -17.28 16.71
C SER A 170 -9.53 -17.36 15.48
N GLY A 171 -10.46 -16.42 15.31
CA GLY A 171 -11.31 -16.29 14.12
C GLY A 171 -10.61 -15.61 12.92
N ALA A 172 -9.49 -14.92 13.14
CA ALA A 172 -8.71 -14.28 12.08
C ALA A 172 -7.91 -15.32 11.29
N ARG A 173 -7.87 -15.15 9.96
CA ARG A 173 -7.03 -15.97 9.08
C ARG A 173 -5.58 -15.49 9.12
N ILE A 174 -4.66 -16.37 8.75
CA ILE A 174 -3.27 -16.02 8.43
C ILE A 174 -3.21 -15.58 6.97
N VAL A 175 -2.63 -14.41 6.68
CA VAL A 175 -2.51 -13.88 5.31
C VAL A 175 -1.35 -14.57 4.58
N PHE A 176 -0.16 -14.55 5.16
CA PHE A 176 1.05 -15.16 4.60
C PHE A 176 1.23 -16.62 5.03
N VAL A 177 0.29 -17.46 4.61
CA VAL A 177 0.20 -18.89 4.96
C VAL A 177 1.41 -19.74 4.58
N ASP A 178 2.24 -19.27 3.65
CA ASP A 178 3.46 -19.97 3.22
C ASP A 178 4.65 -19.72 4.18
N THR A 179 4.55 -18.73 5.07
CA THR A 179 5.66 -18.27 5.92
C THR A 179 5.30 -18.25 7.41
N GLU A 180 4.11 -17.78 7.77
CA GLU A 180 3.72 -17.60 9.17
C GLU A 180 2.83 -18.76 9.66
N ASP A 181 3.16 -19.29 10.83
CA ASP A 181 2.40 -20.38 11.47
C ASP A 181 1.26 -19.86 12.35
N SER A 182 1.29 -18.57 12.71
CA SER A 182 0.39 -17.90 13.65
C SER A 182 0.41 -16.39 13.41
N ASN A 183 -0.65 -15.69 13.83
CA ASN A 183 -0.69 -14.22 13.90
C ASN A 183 -0.15 -13.68 15.24
N TRP A 184 0.32 -14.57 16.12
CA TRP A 184 0.96 -14.23 17.40
C TRP A 184 2.39 -14.73 17.44
N THR A 185 3.34 -13.85 17.75
CA THR A 185 4.76 -14.19 17.95
C THR A 185 5.21 -13.82 19.36
N TYR A 186 5.95 -14.70 20.02
CA TYR A 186 6.48 -14.46 21.37
C TYR A 186 7.70 -13.53 21.34
N ASP A 187 7.63 -12.43 22.08
CA ASP A 187 8.77 -11.54 22.30
C ASP A 187 9.56 -11.94 23.55
N PRO A 188 10.84 -12.32 23.43
CA PRO A 188 11.63 -12.77 24.57
C PRO A 188 12.09 -11.63 25.50
N VAL A 189 11.99 -10.36 25.09
CA VAL A 189 12.37 -9.21 25.92
C VAL A 189 11.20 -8.82 26.82
N ARG A 190 10.01 -8.63 26.24
CA ARG A 190 8.78 -8.31 26.98
C ARG A 190 8.20 -9.52 27.72
N GLY A 191 8.46 -10.72 27.22
CA GLY A 191 7.96 -11.96 27.80
C GLY A 191 6.48 -12.24 27.48
N GLN A 192 5.94 -11.61 26.45
CA GLN A 192 4.54 -11.68 26.00
C GLN A 192 4.48 -11.95 24.49
N TYR A 193 3.31 -12.29 23.96
CA TYR A 193 3.07 -12.38 22.51
C TYR A 193 2.62 -11.03 21.96
N TYR A 194 3.03 -10.68 20.75
CA TYR A 194 2.50 -9.55 20.00
C TYR A 194 1.79 -10.02 18.73
N TRP A 195 0.78 -9.25 18.32
CA TRP A 195 -0.01 -9.50 17.12
C TRP A 195 0.71 -9.03 15.87
N HIS A 196 0.55 -9.78 14.78
CA HIS A 196 0.94 -9.38 13.44
C HIS A 196 0.02 -10.06 12.41
N ARG A 197 -0.55 -9.28 11.48
CA ARG A 197 -1.34 -9.84 10.35
C ARG A 197 -0.48 -10.32 9.19
N PHE A 198 0.69 -9.73 9.07
CA PHE A 198 1.70 -9.99 8.05
C PHE A 198 2.85 -10.78 8.66
N PHE A 199 4.10 -10.49 8.31
CA PHE A 199 5.24 -11.20 8.89
C PHE A 199 5.43 -10.87 10.38
N SER A 200 6.04 -11.78 11.12
CA SER A 200 6.40 -11.58 12.53
C SER A 200 7.24 -10.33 12.77
N HIS A 201 8.01 -9.86 11.80
CA HIS A 201 8.76 -8.60 11.91
C HIS A 201 7.95 -7.34 11.55
N GLN A 202 6.64 -7.48 11.40
CA GLN A 202 5.69 -6.41 11.15
C GLN A 202 4.64 -6.36 12.28
N PRO A 203 5.02 -6.02 13.52
CA PRO A 203 4.08 -5.92 14.64
C PRO A 203 2.99 -4.88 14.37
N ASP A 204 1.74 -5.27 14.63
CA ASP A 204 0.56 -4.46 14.40
C ASP A 204 0.40 -3.37 15.47
N LEU A 205 0.06 -2.17 15.00
CA LEU A 205 -0.22 -1.01 15.83
C LEU A 205 -1.57 -1.17 16.55
N ASN A 206 -1.62 -0.76 17.81
CA ASN A 206 -2.83 -0.87 18.62
C ASN A 206 -3.74 0.35 18.43
N TYR A 207 -4.69 0.25 17.51
CA TYR A 207 -5.62 1.35 17.23
C TYR A 207 -6.67 1.60 18.32
N ASP A 208 -6.85 0.71 19.32
CA ASP A 208 -7.65 1.04 20.52
C ASP A 208 -6.98 2.14 21.37
N ASN A 209 -5.67 2.36 21.20
CA ASN A 209 -4.94 3.43 21.84
C ASN A 209 -5.08 4.75 21.06
N PRO A 210 -5.71 5.80 21.62
CA PRO A 210 -5.84 7.09 20.95
C PRO A 210 -4.50 7.73 20.57
N ALA A 211 -3.42 7.45 21.32
CA ALA A 211 -2.09 7.98 20.99
C ALA A 211 -1.56 7.42 19.66
N VAL A 212 -1.87 6.15 19.33
CA VAL A 212 -1.54 5.54 18.03
C VAL A 212 -2.33 6.22 16.92
N GLN A 213 -3.63 6.45 17.13
CA GLN A 213 -4.48 7.16 16.16
C GLN A 213 -3.93 8.55 15.83
N GLU A 214 -3.58 9.34 16.86
CA GLU A 214 -2.99 10.67 16.65
C GLU A 214 -1.60 10.60 15.99
N ALA A 215 -0.74 9.67 16.40
CA ALA A 215 0.58 9.50 15.80
C ALA A 215 0.52 9.21 14.29
N MET A 216 -0.42 8.35 13.86
CA MET A 216 -0.61 8.02 12.44
C MET A 216 -1.24 9.17 11.65
N ILE A 217 -2.13 9.97 12.25
CA ILE A 217 -2.63 11.21 11.65
C ILE A 217 -1.49 12.24 11.52
N ASP A 218 -0.59 12.33 12.49
CA ASP A 218 0.57 13.22 12.39
C ASP A 218 1.58 12.77 11.33
N VAL A 219 1.66 11.48 11.00
CA VAL A 219 2.40 10.99 9.83
C VAL A 219 1.74 11.46 8.52
N LEU A 220 0.41 11.39 8.40
CA LEU A 220 -0.32 11.95 7.26
C LEU A 220 -0.03 13.46 7.11
N ARG A 221 -0.10 14.21 8.21
CA ARG A 221 0.21 15.65 8.22
C ARG A 221 1.63 15.94 7.78
N PHE A 222 2.62 15.21 8.30
CA PHE A 222 4.02 15.43 7.97
C PHE A 222 4.25 15.44 6.44
N TRP A 223 3.78 14.41 5.72
CA TRP A 223 3.97 14.34 4.28
C TRP A 223 3.07 15.31 3.50
N SER A 224 1.88 15.62 4.03
CA SER A 224 0.96 16.59 3.44
C SER A 224 1.48 18.03 3.53
N ASP A 225 2.12 18.40 4.65
CA ASP A 225 2.80 19.68 4.85
C ASP A 225 3.97 19.85 3.87
N LEU A 226 4.65 18.76 3.49
CA LEU A 226 5.68 18.76 2.45
C LEU A 226 5.12 18.90 1.03
N GLY A 227 3.81 18.68 0.86
CA GLY A 227 3.07 18.94 -0.35
C GLY A 227 2.71 17.71 -1.18
N ILE A 228 2.66 16.50 -0.61
CA ILE A 228 2.15 15.31 -1.32
C ILE A 228 0.66 15.47 -1.65
N ASP A 229 0.19 14.85 -2.74
CA ASP A 229 -1.21 14.99 -3.20
C ASP A 229 -2.14 13.87 -2.72
N GLY A 230 -1.63 12.90 -1.96
CA GLY A 230 -2.44 11.81 -1.44
C GLY A 230 -1.67 10.59 -0.98
N PHE A 231 -2.45 9.62 -0.49
CA PHE A 231 -1.93 8.37 0.06
C PHE A 231 -2.75 7.19 -0.45
N ARG A 232 -2.07 6.11 -0.84
CA ARG A 232 -2.64 4.77 -0.79
C ARG A 232 -2.53 4.31 0.66
N LEU A 233 -3.66 4.09 1.32
CA LEU A 233 -3.71 3.54 2.67
C LEU A 233 -3.64 2.01 2.56
N ASP A 234 -2.50 1.47 2.96
CA ASP A 234 -2.18 0.04 2.86
C ASP A 234 -2.73 -0.72 4.09
N ALA A 235 -3.21 -1.94 3.86
CA ALA A 235 -3.68 -2.86 4.89
C ALA A 235 -4.83 -2.33 5.76
N VAL A 236 -5.64 -1.38 5.24
CA VAL A 236 -6.73 -0.75 6.02
C VAL A 236 -7.81 -1.70 6.52
N PRO A 237 -8.10 -2.89 5.97
CA PRO A 237 -9.09 -3.77 6.57
C PRO A 237 -8.74 -4.31 7.94
N TYR A 238 -7.48 -4.18 8.36
CA TYR A 238 -6.93 -4.95 9.47
C TYR A 238 -6.66 -4.13 10.74
N LEU A 239 -7.00 -2.83 10.77
CA LEU A 239 -6.56 -1.90 11.82
C LEU A 239 -7.02 -2.24 13.26
N PHE A 240 -8.18 -2.89 13.41
CA PHE A 240 -8.73 -3.25 14.73
C PHE A 240 -9.05 -4.74 14.81
N GLU A 241 -8.79 -5.33 15.98
CA GLU A 241 -9.14 -6.71 16.30
C GLU A 241 -10.25 -6.82 17.35
N ARG A 242 -11.17 -7.77 17.15
CA ARG A 242 -12.24 -8.07 18.11
C ARG A 242 -12.44 -9.57 18.25
N GLU A 243 -12.58 -10.00 19.49
CA GLU A 243 -12.90 -11.39 19.81
C GLU A 243 -14.22 -11.85 19.18
N GLY A 244 -14.23 -13.07 18.66
CA GLY A 244 -15.39 -13.64 17.98
C GLY A 244 -15.66 -13.09 16.57
N THR A 245 -14.73 -12.31 16.00
CA THR A 245 -14.78 -11.84 14.60
C THR A 245 -13.62 -12.41 13.80
N ASN A 246 -13.57 -12.14 12.49
CA ASN A 246 -12.41 -12.40 11.63
C ASN A 246 -11.35 -11.29 11.68
N CYS A 247 -11.58 -10.22 12.46
CA CYS A 247 -10.72 -9.03 12.56
C CYS A 247 -10.46 -8.35 11.19
N GLU A 248 -11.48 -8.29 10.33
CA GLU A 248 -11.42 -7.56 9.05
C GLU A 248 -12.67 -6.69 8.90
N ASN A 249 -12.51 -5.51 8.31
CA ASN A 249 -13.62 -4.58 8.00
C ASN A 249 -14.48 -4.21 9.23
N LEU A 250 -13.86 -4.08 10.41
CA LEU A 250 -14.61 -3.78 11.62
C LEU A 250 -15.12 -2.32 11.62
N PRO A 251 -16.28 -2.03 12.22
CA PRO A 251 -16.81 -0.66 12.26
C PRO A 251 -15.83 0.38 12.82
N GLU A 252 -15.02 0.01 13.81
CA GLU A 252 -14.00 0.88 14.39
C GLU A 252 -12.88 1.26 13.40
N THR A 253 -12.55 0.35 12.48
CA THR A 253 -11.63 0.63 11.37
C THR A 253 -12.21 1.74 10.49
N HIS A 254 -13.47 1.61 10.09
CA HIS A 254 -14.17 2.62 9.29
C HIS A 254 -14.27 3.96 10.03
N ASP A 255 -14.60 3.94 11.32
CA ASP A 255 -14.63 5.15 12.16
C ASP A 255 -13.29 5.89 12.20
N PHE A 256 -12.15 5.17 12.22
CA PHE A 256 -10.83 5.79 12.13
C PHE A 256 -10.55 6.36 10.73
N LEU A 257 -10.90 5.65 9.66
CA LEU A 257 -10.76 6.16 8.29
C LEU A 257 -11.59 7.43 8.05
N LYS A 258 -12.79 7.54 8.65
CA LYS A 258 -13.58 8.79 8.66
C LYS A 258 -12.85 9.93 9.34
N LYS A 259 -12.12 9.67 10.43
CA LYS A 259 -11.29 10.69 11.09
C LYS A 259 -10.14 11.13 10.17
N CYS A 260 -9.45 10.19 9.54
CA CYS A 260 -8.41 10.52 8.55
C CYS A 260 -8.99 11.39 7.44
N ARG A 261 -10.12 11.00 6.86
CA ARG A 261 -10.79 11.77 5.81
C ARG A 261 -11.17 13.17 6.27
N ALA A 262 -11.75 13.31 7.45
CA ALA A 262 -12.13 14.62 8.00
C ALA A 262 -10.92 15.56 8.17
N VAL A 263 -9.80 15.05 8.68
CA VAL A 263 -8.54 15.81 8.79
C VAL A 263 -8.03 16.23 7.42
N MET A 264 -8.00 15.31 6.44
CA MET A 264 -7.54 15.61 5.10
C MET A 264 -8.42 16.66 4.39
N ASP A 265 -9.73 16.55 4.52
CA ASP A 265 -10.68 17.50 3.92
C ASP A 265 -10.58 18.90 4.57
N GLU A 266 -10.32 18.98 5.89
CA GLU A 266 -10.21 20.25 6.63
C GLU A 266 -8.86 20.94 6.40
N GLU A 267 -7.76 20.19 6.48
CA GLU A 267 -6.39 20.73 6.49
C GLU A 267 -5.76 20.76 5.09
N TYR A 268 -6.07 19.80 4.21
CA TYR A 268 -5.40 19.60 2.93
C TYR A 268 -6.39 19.35 1.76
N PRO A 269 -7.25 20.34 1.43
CA PRO A 269 -8.28 20.17 0.41
C PRO A 269 -7.68 19.81 -0.96
N GLY A 270 -8.15 18.70 -1.53
CA GLY A 270 -7.65 18.14 -2.80
C GLY A 270 -6.64 17.01 -2.64
N CYS A 271 -6.24 16.68 -1.41
CA CYS A 271 -5.44 15.49 -1.11
C CYS A 271 -6.31 14.23 -1.16
N VAL A 272 -5.87 13.19 -1.87
CA VAL A 272 -6.67 11.97 -2.10
C VAL A 272 -6.29 10.85 -1.13
N LEU A 273 -7.28 10.06 -0.69
CA LEU A 273 -7.07 8.83 0.07
C LEU A 273 -7.58 7.65 -0.76
N LEU A 274 -6.69 6.70 -1.04
CA LEU A 274 -6.94 5.51 -1.84
C LEU A 274 -6.83 4.26 -0.96
N ALA A 275 -7.94 3.57 -0.71
CA ALA A 275 -7.96 2.35 0.09
C ALA A 275 -7.40 1.16 -0.69
N GLU A 276 -6.46 0.46 -0.08
CA GLU A 276 -6.19 -0.93 -0.41
C GLU A 276 -7.06 -1.86 0.44
N ALA A 277 -8.21 -2.23 -0.12
CA ALA A 277 -9.11 -3.22 0.49
C ALA A 277 -9.36 -4.36 -0.52
N ASN A 278 -8.56 -5.42 -0.44
CA ASN A 278 -8.76 -6.64 -1.23
C ASN A 278 -9.87 -7.50 -0.61
N GLN A 279 -11.12 -7.08 -0.78
CA GLN A 279 -12.32 -7.70 -0.22
C GLN A 279 -13.37 -7.97 -1.32
N TRP A 280 -14.51 -8.58 -0.98
CA TRP A 280 -15.62 -8.72 -1.93
C TRP A 280 -16.26 -7.35 -2.23
N PRO A 281 -16.91 -7.16 -3.40
CA PRO A 281 -17.42 -5.84 -3.81
C PRO A 281 -18.28 -5.13 -2.77
N GLU A 282 -19.16 -5.87 -2.09
CA GLU A 282 -20.06 -5.33 -1.07
C GLU A 282 -19.28 -4.71 0.10
N ASP A 283 -18.21 -5.36 0.55
CA ASP A 283 -17.36 -4.91 1.65
C ASP A 283 -16.44 -3.75 1.21
N VAL A 284 -15.92 -3.77 -0.02
CA VAL A 284 -15.04 -2.70 -0.52
C VAL A 284 -15.79 -1.37 -0.64
N VAL A 285 -17.07 -1.39 -0.98
CA VAL A 285 -17.86 -0.15 -1.11
C VAL A 285 -17.98 0.58 0.24
N GLU A 286 -17.94 -0.12 1.37
CA GLU A 286 -17.99 0.51 2.69
C GLU A 286 -16.82 1.47 2.93
N TYR A 287 -15.65 1.24 2.32
CA TYR A 287 -14.47 2.11 2.42
C TYR A 287 -14.62 3.47 1.74
N PHE A 288 -15.69 3.71 0.98
CA PHE A 288 -16.03 5.04 0.49
C PHE A 288 -16.85 5.86 1.50
N GLY A 289 -17.37 5.21 2.55
CA GLY A 289 -18.17 5.83 3.59
C GLY A 289 -19.64 6.04 3.19
N ASP A 290 -20.32 6.95 3.91
CA ASP A 290 -21.76 7.17 3.81
C ASP A 290 -22.16 7.85 2.47
N PRO A 291 -22.94 7.17 1.61
CA PRO A 291 -23.41 7.75 0.34
C PRO A 291 -24.31 8.98 0.51
N GLU A 292 -25.02 9.12 1.64
CA GLU A 292 -25.97 10.22 1.87
C GLU A 292 -25.27 11.57 2.04
N VAL A 293 -24.00 11.56 2.50
CA VAL A 293 -23.14 12.76 2.58
C VAL A 293 -22.19 12.88 1.39
N GLY A 294 -22.31 11.97 0.41
CA GLY A 294 -21.50 11.95 -0.80
C GLY A 294 -20.20 11.15 -0.69
N GLY A 295 -19.88 10.58 0.48
CA GLY A 295 -18.70 9.78 0.80
C GLY A 295 -17.78 10.45 1.83
N ASP A 296 -17.66 9.88 3.03
CA ASP A 296 -16.92 10.42 4.19
C ASP A 296 -15.73 9.57 4.66
N GLU A 297 -15.30 8.57 3.87
CA GLU A 297 -14.07 7.78 4.10
C GLU A 297 -13.07 7.98 2.96
N CYS A 298 -12.57 6.93 2.31
CA CYS A 298 -11.61 7.06 1.23
C CYS A 298 -12.26 7.63 -0.04
N HIS A 299 -11.51 8.45 -0.76
CA HIS A 299 -11.91 9.00 -2.05
C HIS A 299 -11.89 7.95 -3.15
N MET A 300 -10.93 7.03 -3.04
CA MET A 300 -10.75 5.94 -3.97
C MET A 300 -10.61 4.61 -3.23
N ALA A 301 -10.96 3.52 -3.91
CA ALA A 301 -10.62 2.16 -3.49
C ALA A 301 -10.26 1.36 -4.74
N PHE A 302 -9.36 0.40 -4.61
CA PHE A 302 -9.02 -0.48 -5.74
C PHE A 302 -10.16 -1.46 -6.03
N HIS A 303 -10.51 -1.62 -7.30
CA HIS A 303 -11.49 -2.59 -7.75
C HIS A 303 -10.88 -4.00 -7.89
N PHE A 304 -10.33 -4.53 -6.79
CA PHE A 304 -9.75 -5.88 -6.72
C PHE A 304 -10.66 -6.98 -7.30
N PRO A 305 -11.99 -6.99 -7.06
CA PRO A 305 -12.85 -8.03 -7.60
C PRO A 305 -12.93 -8.08 -9.13
N LEU A 306 -12.70 -6.96 -9.82
CA LEU A 306 -12.75 -6.90 -11.28
C LEU A 306 -11.49 -7.49 -11.93
N MET A 307 -10.33 -7.28 -11.31
CA MET A 307 -9.03 -7.60 -11.90
C MET A 307 -8.92 -9.10 -12.29
N PRO A 308 -9.13 -10.09 -11.40
CA PRO A 308 -9.03 -11.51 -11.77
C PRO A 308 -10.06 -11.92 -12.84
N ARG A 309 -11.22 -11.27 -12.86
CA ARG A 309 -12.34 -11.59 -13.77
C ARG A 309 -12.01 -11.18 -15.20
N ILE A 310 -11.22 -10.14 -15.40
CA ILE A 310 -10.69 -9.76 -16.72
C ILE A 310 -9.85 -10.90 -17.31
N PHE A 311 -8.90 -11.45 -16.53
CA PHE A 311 -8.08 -12.58 -16.95
C PHE A 311 -8.93 -13.82 -17.25
N MET A 312 -9.85 -14.17 -16.34
CA MET A 312 -10.75 -15.31 -16.53
C MET A 312 -11.62 -15.16 -17.80
N ALA A 313 -12.16 -13.98 -18.04
CA ALA A 313 -13.03 -13.71 -19.18
C ALA A 313 -12.31 -13.93 -20.52
N VAL A 314 -11.06 -13.48 -20.64
CA VAL A 314 -10.28 -13.68 -21.87
C VAL A 314 -9.94 -15.16 -22.06
N ARG A 315 -9.46 -15.86 -21.02
CA ARG A 315 -9.18 -17.32 -21.14
C ARG A 315 -10.42 -18.16 -21.44
N ARG A 316 -11.59 -17.75 -20.94
CA ARG A 316 -12.87 -18.42 -21.21
C ARG A 316 -13.54 -17.96 -22.52
N GLU A 317 -12.96 -16.99 -23.22
CA GLU A 317 -13.57 -16.31 -24.38
C GLU A 317 -15.03 -15.88 -24.10
N SER A 318 -15.28 -15.39 -22.88
CA SER A 318 -16.62 -15.12 -22.37
C SER A 318 -16.63 -13.86 -21.54
N ARG A 319 -17.52 -12.92 -21.87
CA ARG A 319 -17.69 -11.67 -21.12
C ARG A 319 -18.31 -11.84 -19.73
N PHE A 320 -18.90 -13.01 -19.43
CA PHE A 320 -19.72 -13.19 -18.23
C PHE A 320 -18.99 -12.89 -16.91
N PRO A 321 -17.74 -13.33 -16.69
CA PRO A 321 -17.03 -13.00 -15.44
C PRO A 321 -16.91 -11.49 -15.18
N ILE A 322 -16.73 -10.68 -16.24
CA ILE A 322 -16.68 -9.21 -16.14
C ILE A 322 -18.08 -8.64 -15.95
N SER A 323 -19.06 -9.09 -16.74
CA SER A 323 -20.41 -8.51 -16.69
C SER A 323 -21.09 -8.80 -15.34
N GLU A 324 -20.89 -9.99 -14.78
CA GLU A 324 -21.47 -10.40 -13.49
C GLU A 324 -20.89 -9.62 -12.33
N ILE A 325 -19.56 -9.47 -12.27
CA ILE A 325 -18.93 -8.74 -11.16
C ILE A 325 -19.26 -7.25 -11.18
N LEU A 326 -19.38 -6.64 -12.37
CA LEU A 326 -19.78 -5.24 -12.49
C LEU A 326 -21.26 -5.04 -12.11
N ASP A 327 -22.15 -5.98 -12.46
CA ASP A 327 -23.57 -5.92 -12.09
C ASP A 327 -23.78 -6.16 -10.58
N SER A 328 -22.91 -6.94 -9.94
CA SER A 328 -22.94 -7.18 -8.49
C SER A 328 -22.20 -6.13 -7.67
N THR A 329 -21.46 -5.21 -8.29
CA THR A 329 -20.74 -4.16 -7.56
C THR A 329 -21.72 -3.03 -7.23
N PRO A 330 -21.97 -2.71 -5.94
CA PRO A 330 -22.90 -1.64 -5.59
C PRO A 330 -22.47 -0.26 -6.12
N ASP A 331 -23.45 0.65 -6.23
CA ASP A 331 -23.18 2.05 -6.53
C ASP A 331 -22.31 2.68 -5.42
N ILE A 332 -21.37 3.54 -5.83
CA ILE A 332 -20.46 4.24 -4.92
C ILE A 332 -20.91 5.69 -4.68
N PRO A 333 -20.48 6.33 -3.58
CA PRO A 333 -20.78 7.74 -3.32
C PRO A 333 -20.32 8.68 -4.45
N SER A 334 -21.01 9.81 -4.63
CA SER A 334 -20.76 10.69 -5.78
C SER A 334 -19.36 11.32 -5.83
N SER A 335 -18.73 11.54 -4.67
CA SER A 335 -17.35 12.05 -4.60
C SER A 335 -16.32 10.94 -4.82
N ALA A 336 -16.69 9.66 -4.78
CA ALA A 336 -15.78 8.53 -4.85
C ALA A 336 -15.41 8.09 -6.28
N GLN A 337 -14.36 7.29 -6.42
CA GLN A 337 -13.93 6.70 -7.69
C GLN A 337 -13.24 5.35 -7.49
N TRP A 338 -13.47 4.40 -8.38
CA TRP A 338 -12.70 3.15 -8.43
C TRP A 338 -11.29 3.38 -8.99
N GLY A 339 -10.27 2.82 -8.34
CA GLY A 339 -8.96 2.58 -8.95
C GLY A 339 -8.97 1.24 -9.69
N ILE A 340 -8.75 1.24 -11.00
CA ILE A 340 -8.73 0.01 -11.81
C ILE A 340 -7.31 -0.28 -12.29
N PHE A 341 -6.90 -1.54 -12.28
CA PHE A 341 -5.54 -1.95 -12.61
C PHE A 341 -5.53 -3.36 -13.18
N LEU A 342 -4.46 -3.71 -13.90
CA LEU A 342 -4.27 -5.06 -14.44
C LEU A 342 -3.29 -5.87 -13.60
N ARG A 343 -2.20 -5.23 -13.15
CA ARG A 343 -1.14 -5.74 -12.29
C ARG A 343 -0.58 -4.59 -11.45
N ASN A 344 0.18 -4.94 -10.42
CA ASN A 344 0.85 -4.06 -9.48
C ASN A 344 2.16 -4.71 -9.01
N HIS A 345 2.84 -4.12 -8.03
CA HIS A 345 4.07 -4.64 -7.41
C HIS A 345 3.92 -5.96 -6.64
N ASP A 346 2.69 -6.43 -6.42
CA ASP A 346 2.39 -7.70 -5.75
C ASP A 346 2.07 -8.82 -6.74
N GLU A 347 1.73 -10.00 -6.22
CA GLU A 347 1.13 -11.06 -7.00
C GLU A 347 -0.28 -10.70 -7.49
N LEU A 348 -0.73 -11.41 -8.53
CA LEU A 348 -2.14 -11.41 -8.89
C LEU A 348 -2.88 -12.17 -7.80
N THR A 349 -3.43 -11.43 -6.82
CA THR A 349 -4.15 -12.00 -5.68
C THR A 349 -5.40 -12.76 -6.12
N LEU A 350 -5.61 -13.91 -5.51
CA LEU A 350 -6.75 -14.82 -5.69
C LEU A 350 -7.39 -15.16 -4.34
N GLU A 351 -7.27 -14.26 -3.36
CA GLU A 351 -7.91 -14.39 -2.06
C GLU A 351 -9.43 -14.28 -2.20
N MET A 352 -9.91 -13.21 -2.84
CA MET A 352 -11.32 -12.88 -3.00
C MET A 352 -11.93 -13.43 -4.29
N VAL A 353 -11.70 -14.72 -4.52
CA VAL A 353 -12.36 -15.51 -5.57
C VAL A 353 -12.80 -16.86 -5.00
N THR A 354 -13.76 -17.51 -5.66
CA THR A 354 -14.17 -18.87 -5.21
C THR A 354 -13.06 -19.89 -5.46
N ASP A 355 -13.06 -21.00 -4.70
CA ASP A 355 -12.05 -22.07 -4.86
C ASP A 355 -11.95 -22.59 -6.30
N ALA A 356 -13.08 -22.75 -6.98
CA ALA A 356 -13.11 -23.22 -8.38
C ALA A 356 -12.48 -22.20 -9.35
N GLU A 357 -12.62 -20.91 -9.07
CA GLU A 357 -12.01 -19.84 -9.86
C GLU A 357 -10.51 -19.76 -9.60
N ARG A 358 -10.10 -19.93 -8.34
CA ARG A 358 -8.69 -19.98 -7.93
C ARG A 358 -7.97 -21.14 -8.63
N ASP A 359 -8.55 -22.34 -8.60
CA ASP A 359 -7.99 -23.51 -9.28
C ASP A 359 -7.88 -23.30 -10.79
N PHE A 360 -8.91 -22.69 -11.40
CA PHE A 360 -8.90 -22.32 -12.81
C PHE A 360 -7.77 -21.35 -13.13
N MET A 361 -7.63 -20.27 -12.35
CA MET A 361 -6.58 -19.27 -12.54
C MET A 361 -5.18 -19.89 -12.42
N TYR A 362 -4.96 -20.77 -11.42
CA TYR A 362 -3.71 -21.48 -11.28
C TYR A 362 -3.39 -22.39 -12.47
N ALA A 363 -4.37 -23.14 -12.97
CA ALA A 363 -4.15 -24.03 -14.12
C ALA A 363 -3.79 -23.27 -15.39
N GLU A 364 -4.41 -22.10 -15.62
CA GLU A 364 -4.23 -21.33 -16.85
C GLU A 364 -3.02 -20.40 -16.85
N TYR A 365 -2.66 -19.85 -15.67
CA TYR A 365 -1.67 -18.78 -15.55
C TYR A 365 -0.44 -19.12 -14.69
N ALA A 366 -0.48 -20.19 -13.88
CA ALA A 366 0.62 -20.59 -12.99
C ALA A 366 1.04 -22.06 -13.23
N LYS A 367 1.47 -22.35 -14.47
CA LYS A 367 1.87 -23.70 -14.93
C LYS A 367 3.11 -24.23 -14.21
N ASP A 368 3.98 -23.35 -13.72
CA ASP A 368 5.11 -23.69 -12.88
C ASP A 368 4.78 -23.33 -11.41
N PRO A 369 4.97 -24.24 -10.43
CA PRO A 369 4.66 -23.96 -9.03
C PRO A 369 5.32 -22.70 -8.48
N ARG A 370 6.50 -22.31 -8.99
CA ARG A 370 7.23 -21.11 -8.56
C ARG A 370 6.54 -19.82 -8.99
N MET A 371 5.58 -19.88 -9.90
CA MET A 371 4.78 -18.71 -10.31
C MET A 371 3.74 -18.34 -9.26
N LYS A 372 3.50 -19.21 -8.27
CA LYS A 372 2.60 -18.93 -7.15
C LYS A 372 3.39 -18.33 -5.98
N ALA A 373 2.72 -17.50 -5.22
CA ALA A 373 3.14 -17.00 -3.91
C ALA A 373 1.88 -16.71 -3.10
N ASN A 374 1.83 -17.11 -1.82
CA ASN A 374 0.65 -17.00 -0.97
C ASN A 374 -0.59 -17.55 -1.70
N ILE A 375 -1.68 -16.77 -1.73
CA ILE A 375 -2.89 -17.07 -2.48
C ILE A 375 -2.93 -16.23 -3.77
N GLY A 376 -1.91 -16.34 -4.62
CA GLY A 376 -1.87 -15.62 -5.89
C GLY A 376 -0.79 -16.03 -6.88
N ILE A 377 -0.61 -15.22 -7.94
CA ILE A 377 0.30 -15.49 -9.07
C ILE A 377 1.29 -14.33 -9.28
N ARG A 378 2.57 -14.55 -8.93
CA ARG A 378 3.66 -13.55 -8.99
C ARG A 378 4.28 -13.43 -10.39
N ARG A 379 3.49 -12.92 -11.34
CA ARG A 379 3.86 -12.73 -12.76
C ARG A 379 3.51 -11.32 -13.24
N ARG A 380 4.28 -10.80 -14.20
CA ARG A 380 3.97 -9.54 -14.92
C ARG A 380 2.91 -9.76 -16.00
N LEU A 381 2.33 -8.67 -16.51
CA LEU A 381 1.24 -8.72 -17.49
C LEU A 381 1.65 -9.40 -18.80
N ALA A 382 2.72 -8.95 -19.45
CA ALA A 382 3.16 -9.53 -20.72
C ALA A 382 3.43 -11.04 -20.63
N PRO A 383 4.13 -11.53 -19.59
CA PRO A 383 4.33 -12.96 -19.45
C PRO A 383 3.10 -13.77 -18.99
N LEU A 384 2.09 -13.17 -18.35
CA LEU A 384 0.78 -13.79 -18.11
C LEU A 384 0.01 -14.02 -19.41
N LEU A 385 0.16 -13.10 -20.37
CA LEU A 385 -0.50 -13.12 -21.67
C LEU A 385 0.37 -13.75 -22.77
N GLU A 386 1.40 -14.51 -22.38
CA GLU A 386 2.30 -15.22 -23.29
C GLU A 386 2.96 -14.29 -24.34
N ASN A 387 3.15 -13.01 -23.97
CA ASN A 387 3.64 -11.92 -24.81
C ASN A 387 2.82 -11.70 -26.10
N ASP A 388 1.54 -12.05 -26.09
CA ASP A 388 0.61 -11.78 -27.19
C ASP A 388 0.23 -10.30 -27.20
N ARG A 389 0.75 -9.57 -28.18
CA ARG A 389 0.50 -8.14 -28.37
C ARG A 389 -0.99 -7.80 -28.51
N ASN A 390 -1.79 -8.64 -29.16
CA ASN A 390 -3.21 -8.37 -29.35
C ASN A 390 -3.96 -8.47 -28.01
N GLN A 391 -3.58 -9.44 -27.17
CA GLN A 391 -4.15 -9.54 -25.83
C GLN A 391 -3.67 -8.39 -24.95
N LEU A 392 -2.40 -7.99 -25.02
CA LEU A 392 -1.91 -6.82 -24.29
C LEU A 392 -2.69 -5.55 -24.65
N GLU A 393 -2.94 -5.31 -25.94
CA GLU A 393 -3.77 -4.19 -26.39
C GLU A 393 -5.22 -4.31 -25.93
N LEU A 394 -5.80 -5.52 -25.95
CA LEU A 394 -7.16 -5.76 -25.48
C LEU A 394 -7.31 -5.48 -23.98
N PHE A 395 -6.39 -5.96 -23.16
CA PHE A 395 -6.40 -5.75 -21.70
C PHE A 395 -6.23 -4.27 -21.37
N ASN A 396 -5.28 -3.58 -22.01
CA ASN A 396 -5.10 -2.13 -21.83
C ASN A 396 -6.31 -1.33 -22.34
N ALA A 397 -6.95 -1.75 -23.43
CA ALA A 397 -8.17 -1.11 -23.90
C ALA A 397 -9.32 -1.25 -22.87
N MET A 398 -9.45 -2.43 -22.23
CA MET A 398 -10.42 -2.62 -21.14
C MET A 398 -10.07 -1.76 -19.91
N LEU A 399 -8.80 -1.73 -19.50
CA LEU A 399 -8.32 -0.88 -18.42
C LEU A 399 -8.67 0.60 -18.65
N LEU A 400 -8.46 1.11 -19.86
CA LEU A 400 -8.69 2.51 -20.21
C LEU A 400 -10.15 2.85 -20.58
N SER A 401 -11.07 1.88 -20.55
CA SER A 401 -12.48 2.11 -20.94
C SER A 401 -13.53 1.63 -19.95
N LEU A 402 -13.15 0.82 -18.95
CA LEU A 402 -14.02 0.48 -17.84
C LEU A 402 -14.17 1.66 -16.86
N PRO A 403 -15.26 1.73 -16.08
CA PRO A 403 -15.46 2.78 -15.09
C PRO A 403 -14.39 2.76 -13.99
N GLY A 404 -13.69 3.88 -13.82
CA GLY A 404 -12.65 4.06 -12.82
C GLY A 404 -11.46 4.84 -13.38
N SER A 405 -10.52 5.19 -12.50
CA SER A 405 -9.25 5.79 -12.87
C SER A 405 -8.19 4.70 -13.03
N PRO A 406 -7.55 4.59 -14.20
CA PRO A 406 -6.62 3.49 -14.48
C PRO A 406 -5.28 3.71 -13.80
N VAL A 407 -4.72 2.61 -13.28
CA VAL A 407 -3.36 2.52 -12.75
C VAL A 407 -2.53 1.61 -13.65
N LEU A 408 -1.48 2.17 -14.21
CA LEU A 408 -0.47 1.46 -15.00
C LEU A 408 0.71 1.09 -14.09
N TYR A 409 1.23 -0.13 -14.24
CA TYR A 409 2.44 -0.57 -13.53
C TYR A 409 3.68 -0.35 -14.37
N TYR A 410 4.74 0.22 -13.80
CA TYR A 410 5.92 0.62 -14.57
C TYR A 410 6.49 -0.53 -15.41
N GLY A 411 6.76 -0.26 -16.68
CA GLY A 411 7.32 -1.23 -17.61
C GLY A 411 6.30 -2.08 -18.36
N ASP A 412 5.03 -2.14 -17.91
CA ASP A 412 3.99 -2.84 -18.68
C ASP A 412 3.70 -2.12 -20.02
N GLU A 413 3.93 -0.80 -20.10
CA GLU A 413 3.80 -0.01 -21.33
C GLU A 413 4.82 -0.39 -22.42
N ILE A 414 5.94 -1.01 -22.03
CA ILE A 414 6.94 -1.58 -22.95
C ILE A 414 6.93 -3.12 -22.98
N GLY A 415 6.01 -3.76 -22.24
CA GLY A 415 5.87 -5.22 -22.18
C GLY A 415 6.98 -5.92 -21.40
N MET A 416 7.41 -5.35 -20.26
CA MET A 416 8.42 -5.97 -19.39
C MET A 416 8.03 -7.38 -18.93
N GLY A 417 9.07 -8.21 -18.77
CA GLY A 417 8.96 -9.57 -18.27
C GLY A 417 9.01 -9.68 -16.74
N ASP A 418 9.06 -10.92 -16.25
CA ASP A 418 9.27 -11.22 -14.83
C ASP A 418 10.48 -12.15 -14.63
N ASN A 419 10.94 -12.24 -13.38
CA ASN A 419 11.98 -13.18 -12.96
C ASN A 419 11.51 -14.03 -11.76
N ILE A 420 10.80 -15.12 -12.06
CA ILE A 420 10.22 -16.06 -11.07
C ILE A 420 11.25 -16.79 -10.18
N TRP A 421 12.54 -16.52 -10.37
CA TRP A 421 13.63 -17.06 -9.55
C TRP A 421 14.02 -16.16 -8.38
N LEU A 422 13.55 -14.92 -8.37
CA LEU A 422 13.69 -14.03 -7.22
C LEU A 422 12.76 -14.49 -6.08
N GLY A 423 13.13 -14.11 -4.86
CA GLY A 423 12.35 -14.37 -3.66
C GLY A 423 11.03 -13.61 -3.67
N ASP A 424 10.02 -14.15 -2.99
CA ASP A 424 8.71 -13.52 -2.79
C ASP A 424 8.15 -12.80 -4.05
N ARG A 425 7.74 -11.53 -3.96
CA ARG A 425 7.11 -10.76 -5.04
C ARG A 425 8.11 -9.95 -5.87
N ASP A 426 9.40 -10.01 -5.54
CA ASP A 426 10.46 -9.34 -6.31
C ASP A 426 10.55 -9.83 -7.77
N ALA A 427 9.93 -10.97 -8.08
CA ALA A 427 9.77 -11.48 -9.44
C ALA A 427 9.15 -10.46 -10.42
N VAL A 428 8.33 -9.52 -9.93
CA VAL A 428 7.71 -8.47 -10.75
C VAL A 428 8.30 -7.08 -10.55
N ARG A 429 9.35 -6.94 -9.72
CA ARG A 429 9.93 -5.65 -9.29
C ARG A 429 11.32 -5.37 -9.90
N THR A 430 11.64 -6.01 -11.03
CA THR A 430 12.92 -5.81 -11.72
C THR A 430 13.02 -4.44 -12.39
N PRO A 431 14.21 -3.82 -12.43
CA PRO A 431 14.45 -2.55 -13.13
C PRO A 431 14.35 -2.65 -14.65
#